data_AF-M0CUM8-F1
#
_entry.id   AF-M0CUM8-F1
#
_cell.length_a   1.000
_cell.length_b   1.000
_cell.length_c   1.000
_cell.angle_alpha   90.00
_cell.angle_beta   90.00
_cell.angle_gamma   90.00
#
_symmetry.space_group_name_H-M   'P 1'
#
loop_
_entity.id
_entity.type
_entity.pdbx_description
1 polymer ?
#
loop_
_entity_poly.entity_id
_entity_poly.type
_entity_poly.pdbx_seq_one_letter_code
_entity_poly.pdbx_strand_id
1 'polypeptide(L)'
;MEVVTRDGRPYARVVSDNVPPQIPETYSAYAVHDFAATLWIAPEGYVSAVHYEFDLRNIDERIAVEWRYTYDRVGETTVDRPEWVPEPTATPSPTPTDDPSRIPPATVADTPTAD
;
A
#
# COMPACT_ATOMS: atom_id res chain seq x y z
N MET A 1 -0.64 -11.16 9.77
CA MET A 1 -1.50 -10.45 8.82
C MET A 1 -2.82 -11.19 8.76
N GLU A 2 -3.94 -10.48 8.90
CA GLU A 2 -5.30 -11.03 8.98
C GLU A 2 -6.19 -10.29 7.99
N VAL A 3 -7.18 -10.93 7.38
CA VAL A 3 -8.17 -10.23 6.55
C VAL A 3 -9.39 -9.91 7.41
N VAL A 4 -9.79 -8.64 7.44
CA VAL A 4 -10.93 -8.14 8.21
C VAL A 4 -11.90 -7.40 7.31
N THR A 5 -13.20 -7.50 7.57
CA THR A 5 -14.22 -6.73 6.84
C THR A 5 -14.54 -5.43 7.58
N ARG A 6 -14.47 -4.29 6.87
CA ARG A 6 -14.97 -2.99 7.35
C ARG A 6 -15.85 -2.37 6.27
N ASP A 7 -17.02 -1.88 6.66
CA ASP A 7 -17.96 -1.22 5.74
C ASP A 7 -18.29 -2.06 4.49
N GLY A 8 -18.38 -3.39 4.68
CA GLY A 8 -18.63 -4.35 3.60
C GLY A 8 -17.44 -4.64 2.69
N ARG A 9 -16.27 -4.03 2.93
CA ARG A 9 -15.05 -4.22 2.13
C ARG A 9 -13.99 -5.00 2.91
N PRO A 10 -13.29 -5.95 2.28
CA PRO A 10 -12.19 -6.66 2.94
C PRO A 10 -10.94 -5.77 2.98
N TYR A 11 -10.19 -5.85 4.08
CA TYR A 11 -8.90 -5.20 4.26
C TYR A 11 -7.93 -6.20 4.87
N ALA A 12 -6.67 -6.15 4.45
CA ALA A 12 -5.62 -6.81 5.19
C ALA A 12 -5.20 -5.94 6.38
N ARG A 13 -5.33 -6.48 7.58
CA ARG A 13 -4.85 -5.89 8.83
C ARG A 13 -3.44 -6.38 9.13
N VAL A 14 -2.54 -5.43 9.32
CA VAL A 14 -1.16 -5.65 9.78
C VAL A 14 -0.99 -4.99 11.12
N VAL A 15 -0.45 -5.70 12.09
CA VAL A 15 -0.10 -5.17 13.41
C VAL A 15 1.42 -5.20 13.57
N SER A 16 1.97 -4.18 14.22
CA SER A 16 3.40 -4.07 14.48
C SER A 16 3.65 -3.41 15.82
N ASP A 17 4.59 -3.97 16.57
CA ASP A 17 5.18 -3.42 17.80
C ASP A 17 6.59 -2.85 17.55
N ASN A 18 7.11 -2.99 16.32
CA ASN A 18 8.40 -2.42 15.93
C ASN A 18 8.31 -0.90 15.78
N VAL A 19 9.06 -0.18 16.62
CA VAL A 19 9.15 1.28 16.63
C VAL A 19 9.94 1.75 15.40
N PRO A 20 9.34 2.58 14.52
CA PRO A 20 10.07 3.21 13.43
C PRO A 20 11.19 4.10 13.99
N PRO A 21 12.43 4.05 13.43
CA PRO A 21 13.58 4.79 13.97
C PRO A 21 13.36 6.32 14.00
N GLN A 22 12.49 6.83 13.14
CA GLN A 22 12.15 8.25 13.09
C GLN A 22 11.46 8.74 14.37
N ILE A 23 10.75 7.88 15.11
CA ILE A 23 10.06 8.26 16.35
C ILE A 23 11.06 8.64 17.45
N PRO A 24 12.01 7.77 17.86
CA PRO A 24 13.00 8.15 18.86
C PRO A 24 13.94 9.26 18.37
N GLU A 25 14.20 9.36 17.06
CA GLU A 25 14.94 10.50 16.49
C GLU A 25 14.20 11.84 16.70
N THR A 26 12.87 11.85 16.46
CA THR A 26 12.01 13.04 16.61
C THR A 26 11.83 13.42 18.08
N TYR A 27 11.65 12.42 18.96
CA TYR A 27 11.39 12.62 20.39
C TYR A 27 12.62 12.28 21.24
N SER A 28 13.81 12.72 20.83
CA SER A 28 15.08 12.33 21.44
C SER A 28 15.25 12.65 22.94
N ALA A 29 14.42 13.54 23.49
CA ALA A 29 14.38 13.84 24.93
C ALA A 29 13.58 12.82 25.78
N TYR A 30 12.93 11.84 25.14
CA TYR A 30 12.06 10.86 25.78
C TYR A 30 12.41 9.44 25.37
N ALA A 31 12.16 8.49 26.25
CA ALA A 31 12.12 7.08 25.90
C ALA A 31 10.73 6.74 25.31
N VAL A 32 10.71 6.02 24.19
CA VAL A 32 9.48 5.51 23.56
C VAL A 32 9.14 4.16 24.21
N HIS A 33 7.91 4.01 24.67
CA HIS A 33 7.41 2.79 25.30
C HIS A 33 6.08 2.35 24.70
N ASP A 34 5.81 1.05 24.80
CA ASP A 34 4.49 0.46 24.54
C ASP A 34 3.94 0.81 23.14
N PHE A 35 4.83 0.84 22.12
CA PHE A 35 4.44 1.16 20.76
C PHE A 35 3.58 0.05 20.15
N ALA A 36 2.45 0.46 19.58
CA ALA A 36 1.59 -0.42 18.80
C ALA A 36 1.09 0.32 17.58
N ALA A 37 1.19 -0.34 16.42
CA ALA A 37 0.66 0.15 15.16
C ALA A 37 -0.28 -0.90 14.55
N THR A 38 -1.37 -0.42 13.95
CA THR A 38 -2.27 -1.19 13.11
C THR A 38 -2.43 -0.48 11.76
N LEU A 39 -2.16 -1.20 10.68
CA LEU A 39 -2.38 -0.75 9.32
C LEU A 39 -3.52 -1.55 8.69
N TRP A 40 -4.34 -0.88 7.91
CA TRP A 40 -5.34 -1.50 7.05
C TRP A 40 -4.97 -1.25 5.59
N ILE A 41 -4.81 -2.33 4.84
CA ILE A 41 -4.43 -2.32 3.44
C ILE A 41 -5.64 -2.74 2.62
N ALA A 42 -6.03 -1.89 1.69
CA ALA A 42 -7.15 -2.14 0.80
C ALA A 42 -6.78 -3.20 -0.26
N PRO A 43 -7.76 -3.92 -0.83
CA PRO A 43 -7.49 -4.95 -1.84
C PRO A 43 -6.77 -4.43 -3.08
N GLU A 44 -6.92 -3.13 -3.37
CA GLU A 44 -6.27 -2.45 -4.49
C GLU A 44 -4.78 -2.16 -4.22
N GLY A 45 -4.24 -2.54 -3.05
CA GLY A 45 -2.81 -2.55 -2.75
C GLY A 45 -2.28 -1.29 -2.04
N TYR A 46 -3.14 -0.37 -1.63
CA TYR A 46 -2.74 0.83 -0.88
C TYR A 46 -3.15 0.74 0.59
N VAL A 47 -2.46 1.50 1.45
CA VAL A 47 -2.82 1.64 2.87
C VAL A 47 -4.02 2.58 2.98
N SER A 48 -5.17 2.07 3.43
CA SER A 48 -6.38 2.87 3.61
C SER A 48 -6.40 3.60 4.95
N ALA A 49 -5.78 3.02 5.98
CA ALA A 49 -5.71 3.63 7.29
C ALA A 49 -4.49 3.15 8.07
N VAL A 50 -3.99 4.04 8.95
CA VAL A 50 -2.93 3.75 9.91
C VAL A 50 -3.39 4.27 11.27
N HIS A 51 -3.26 3.44 12.29
CA HIS A 51 -3.40 3.82 13.68
C HIS A 51 -2.11 3.45 14.41
N TYR A 52 -1.51 4.36 15.16
CA TYR A 52 -0.43 4.01 16.07
C TYR A 52 -0.52 4.78 17.38
N GLU A 53 -0.05 4.14 18.43
CA GLU A 53 -0.03 4.65 19.79
C GLU A 53 1.30 4.28 20.46
N PHE A 54 1.75 5.13 21.38
CA PHE A 54 2.90 4.87 22.24
C PHE A 54 2.92 5.85 23.42
N ASP A 55 3.73 5.55 24.42
CA ASP A 55 4.07 6.48 25.49
C ASP A 55 5.44 7.11 25.25
N LEU A 56 5.55 8.42 25.48
CA LEU A 56 6.82 9.09 25.72
C LEU A 56 7.04 9.20 27.23
N ARG A 57 8.20 8.77 27.72
CA ARG A 57 8.56 8.84 29.14
C ARG A 57 9.89 9.56 29.36
N ASN A 58 9.91 10.46 30.33
CA ASN A 58 11.14 11.00 30.92
C ASN A 58 11.04 10.87 32.45
N ILE A 59 11.97 11.47 33.22
CA ILE A 59 12.03 11.32 34.69
C ILE A 59 10.75 11.79 35.39
N ASP A 60 10.12 12.85 34.89
CA ASP A 60 9.03 13.56 35.58
C ASP A 60 7.71 13.56 34.79
N GLU A 61 7.70 13.00 33.57
CA GLU A 61 6.61 13.15 32.63
C GLU A 61 6.32 11.84 31.86
N ARG A 62 5.02 11.63 31.63
CA ARG A 62 4.49 10.63 30.71
C ARG A 62 3.49 11.30 29.78
N ILE A 63 3.71 11.15 28.48
CA ILE A 63 2.81 11.66 27.43
C ILE A 63 2.30 10.46 26.64
N ALA A 64 1.00 10.23 26.66
CA ALA A 64 0.35 9.26 25.77
C ALA A 64 0.15 9.89 24.39
N VAL A 65 0.65 9.22 23.35
CA VAL A 65 0.54 9.66 21.96
C VAL A 65 -0.33 8.68 21.20
N GLU A 66 -1.30 9.21 20.46
CA GLU A 66 -2.18 8.43 19.58
C GLU A 66 -2.39 9.19 18.27
N TRP A 67 -2.22 8.50 17.14
CA TRP A 67 -2.41 9.06 15.80
C TRP A 67 -3.24 8.14 14.93
N ARG A 68 -4.23 8.70 14.24
CA ARG A 68 -5.09 8.01 13.29
C ARG A 68 -5.11 8.76 11.96
N TYR A 69 -4.72 8.06 10.90
CA TYR A 69 -4.79 8.52 9.52
C TYR A 69 -5.73 7.63 8.72
N THR A 70 -6.58 8.23 7.89
CA THR A 70 -7.50 7.52 6.99
C THR A 70 -7.50 8.22 5.64
N TYR A 71 -7.49 7.43 4.57
CA TYR A 71 -7.58 7.89 3.19
C TYR A 71 -8.93 7.43 2.60
N ASP A 72 -9.89 8.36 2.49
CA ASP A 72 -11.26 8.08 2.07
C ASP A 72 -11.52 8.29 0.57
N ARG A 73 -10.69 9.05 -0.15
CA ARG A 73 -10.92 9.44 -1.56
C ARG A 73 -9.80 9.04 -2.50
N VAL A 74 -9.20 7.87 -2.26
CA VAL A 74 -8.12 7.37 -3.12
C VAL A 74 -8.68 7.06 -4.51
N GLY A 75 -8.10 7.68 -5.54
CA GLY A 75 -8.52 7.50 -6.93
C GLY A 75 -9.68 8.39 -7.38
N GLU A 76 -10.23 9.24 -6.51
CA GLU A 76 -11.32 10.17 -6.91
C GLU A 76 -10.81 11.39 -7.67
N THR A 77 -9.54 11.76 -7.50
CA THR A 77 -8.96 12.90 -8.22
C THR A 77 -8.74 12.54 -9.69
N THR A 78 -9.63 13.03 -10.55
CA THR A 78 -9.44 13.04 -12.00
C THR A 78 -8.94 14.42 -12.44
N VAL A 79 -7.85 14.46 -13.20
CA VAL A 79 -7.37 15.69 -13.83
C VAL A 79 -7.66 15.58 -15.32
N ASP A 80 -8.45 16.51 -15.86
CA ASP A 80 -8.67 16.59 -17.30
C ASP A 80 -7.36 16.93 -18.01
N ARG A 81 -7.11 16.28 -19.15
CA ARG A 81 -5.98 16.65 -20.00
C ARG A 81 -6.19 18.07 -20.51
N PRO A 82 -5.26 19.01 -20.26
CA PRO A 82 -5.40 20.37 -20.75
C PRO A 82 -5.15 20.46 -22.27
N GLU A 83 -5.78 21.43 -22.94
CA GLU A 83 -5.81 21.54 -24.41
C GLU A 83 -4.43 21.72 -25.07
N TRP A 84 -3.44 22.21 -24.32
CA TRP A 84 -2.07 22.37 -24.82
C TRP A 84 -1.32 21.02 -24.94
N VAL A 85 -1.85 19.94 -24.38
CA VAL A 85 -1.26 18.59 -24.52
C VAL A 85 -1.78 17.96 -25.81
N PRO A 86 -0.92 17.72 -26.81
CA PRO A 86 -1.34 17.09 -28.06
C PRO A 86 -1.92 15.69 -27.82
N GLU A 87 -2.92 15.34 -28.63
CA GLU A 87 -3.49 13.99 -28.68
C GLU A 87 -2.37 12.96 -28.95
N PRO A 88 -2.37 11.79 -28.27
CA PRO A 88 -1.42 10.74 -28.58
C PRO A 88 -1.64 10.29 -30.02
N THR A 89 -0.72 10.64 -30.90
CA THR A 89 -0.68 10.09 -32.25
C THR A 89 -0.57 8.57 -32.10
N ALA A 90 -1.59 7.83 -32.52
CA ALA A 90 -1.54 6.39 -32.59
C ALA A 90 -0.37 6.01 -33.52
N THR A 91 0.79 5.73 -32.93
CA THR A 91 1.87 5.10 -33.67
C THR A 91 1.38 3.69 -33.96
N PRO A 92 1.23 3.28 -35.22
CA PRO A 92 0.86 1.91 -35.52
C PRO A 92 1.87 1.01 -34.83
N SER A 93 1.39 0.12 -33.97
CA SER A 93 2.22 -0.96 -33.43
C SER A 93 2.78 -1.71 -34.64
N PRO A 94 4.09 -2.01 -34.70
CA PRO A 94 4.62 -2.80 -35.79
C PRO A 94 3.86 -4.11 -35.82
N THR A 95 3.12 -4.35 -36.91
CA THR A 95 2.53 -5.66 -37.17
C THR A 95 3.66 -6.67 -37.04
N PRO A 96 3.58 -7.67 -36.15
CA PRO A 96 4.60 -8.69 -36.08
C PRO A 96 4.70 -9.33 -37.46
N THR A 97 5.82 -9.10 -38.15
CA THR A 97 6.18 -9.89 -39.32
C THR A 97 6.28 -11.32 -38.82
N ASP A 98 5.47 -12.20 -39.41
CA ASP A 98 5.58 -13.65 -39.26
C ASP A 98 6.97 -14.06 -39.77
N ASP A 99 7.95 -14.04 -38.88
CA ASP A 99 9.25 -14.64 -39.12
C ASP A 99 9.05 -16.15 -38.90
N PRO A 100 9.13 -17.00 -39.94
CA PRO A 100 8.97 -18.44 -39.81
C PRO A 100 10.05 -19.09 -38.92
N SER A 101 11.05 -18.32 -38.46
CA SER A 101 12.11 -18.77 -37.53
C SER A 101 11.77 -18.52 -36.06
N ARG A 102 10.68 -17.81 -35.74
CA ARG A 102 10.35 -17.43 -34.36
C ARG A 102 9.64 -18.59 -33.65
N ILE A 103 10.39 -19.34 -32.85
CA ILE A 103 9.83 -20.34 -31.93
C ILE A 103 9.01 -19.59 -30.86
N PRO A 104 7.68 -19.79 -30.75
CA PRO A 104 6.90 -19.20 -29.66
C PRO A 104 7.33 -19.80 -28.33
N PRO A 105 7.36 -19.02 -27.22
CA PRO A 105 7.61 -19.57 -25.90
C PRO A 105 6.55 -20.61 -25.55
N ALA A 106 6.98 -21.72 -24.95
CA ALA A 106 6.09 -22.81 -24.58
C ALA A 106 4.95 -22.29 -23.69
N THR A 107 3.72 -22.49 -24.14
CA THR A 107 2.53 -22.33 -23.31
C THR A 107 2.54 -23.46 -22.29
N VAL A 108 2.85 -23.15 -21.02
CA VAL A 108 2.63 -24.10 -19.93
C VAL A 108 1.13 -24.13 -19.68
N ALA A 109 0.48 -25.15 -20.24
CA ALA A 109 -0.90 -25.49 -19.90
C ALA A 109 -0.87 -26.39 -18.66
N ASP A 110 -1.08 -25.81 -17.48
CA ASP A 110 -1.42 -26.59 -16.29
C ASP A 110 -2.80 -27.22 -16.51
N THR A 111 -2.81 -28.53 -16.71
CA THR A 111 -4.05 -29.33 -16.78
C THR A 111 -4.22 -30.01 -15.41
N PRO A 112 -5.35 -29.83 -14.69
CA PRO A 112 -5.55 -30.56 -13.45
C PRO A 112 -5.80 -32.05 -13.75
N THR A 113 -4.98 -32.92 -13.15
CA THR A 113 -5.20 -34.37 -13.13
C THR A 113 -6.27 -34.69 -12.09
N ALA A 114 -7.37 -35.31 -12.51
CA ALA A 114 -8.35 -35.93 -11.63
C ALA A 114 -8.25 -37.45 -11.79
N ASP A 115 -8.11 -38.15 -10.66
CA ASP A 115 -8.42 -39.57 -10.47
C ASP A 115 -9.52 -39.66 -9.41
#